data_AF-V4PCG0-F1
#
_entry.id   AF-V4PCG0-F1
#
_cell.length_a   1.000
_cell.length_b   1.000
_cell.length_c   1.000
_cell.angle_alpha   90.00
_cell.angle_beta   90.00
_cell.angle_gamma   90.00
#
_symmetry.space_group_name_H-M   'P 1'
#
loop_
_entity.id
_entity.type
_entity.pdbx_description
1 polymer ?
#
loop_
_entity_poly.entity_id
_entity_poly.type
_entity_poly.pdbx_seq_one_letter_code
_entity_poly.pdbx_strand_id
1 'polypeptide(L)'
;MNAMADQTDQNLNAAAPATSHLEEVEKVSRDLRKLLDGCEGARLKADVKAQIESLTAWTDTYLDGLNAVQKLTENGLGTLHDAQKELALCLEEYLRLEDEGGNPATKDQQHRTDEVSRALRRINMLIPAFDSTFADPGQPAPDPVPEPAQPEVPSQPDQPETSPDLQPDIPPVTQPEMRSNAA
;
A
#
# COMPACT_ATOMS: atom_id res chain seq x y z
N MET A 1 -35.98 16.42 -29.50
CA MET A 1 -34.65 16.98 -29.80
C MET A 1 -33.73 16.49 -28.70
N ASN A 2 -32.85 15.53 -29.04
CA ASN A 2 -31.95 14.85 -28.11
C ASN A 2 -30.80 15.79 -27.70
N ALA A 3 -30.61 15.98 -26.40
CA ALA A 3 -29.35 16.44 -25.83
C ALA A 3 -28.68 15.21 -25.20
N MET A 4 -27.75 14.60 -25.94
CA MET A 4 -27.03 13.41 -25.50
C MET A 4 -25.60 13.52 -26.05
N ALA A 5 -24.76 14.30 -25.36
CA ALA A 5 -23.32 14.33 -25.55
C ALA A 5 -22.69 15.19 -24.43
N ASP A 6 -22.55 14.64 -23.22
CA ASP A 6 -21.60 15.15 -22.22
C ASP A 6 -21.35 14.10 -21.11
N GLN A 7 -20.90 12.89 -21.48
CA GLN A 7 -20.62 11.83 -20.49
C GLN A 7 -19.38 10.98 -20.80
N THR A 8 -18.52 11.43 -21.72
CA THR A 8 -17.33 10.67 -22.13
C THR A 8 -16.00 11.18 -21.58
N ASP A 9 -15.98 12.20 -20.72
CA ASP A 9 -14.72 12.78 -20.22
C ASP A 9 -14.33 12.31 -18.80
N GLN A 10 -15.21 11.61 -18.08
CA GLN A 10 -14.95 11.24 -16.67
C GLN A 10 -14.21 9.91 -16.44
N ASN A 11 -13.80 9.19 -17.48
CA ASN A 11 -13.22 7.84 -17.32
C ASN A 11 -11.70 7.75 -17.55
N LEU A 12 -10.96 8.86 -17.44
CA LEU A 12 -9.50 8.88 -17.65
C LEU A 12 -8.69 9.06 -16.36
N ASN A 13 -9.33 9.12 -15.18
CA ASN A 13 -8.65 9.53 -13.93
C ASN A 13 -8.29 8.38 -12.97
N ALA A 14 -8.34 7.12 -13.39
CA ALA A 14 -8.07 5.97 -12.52
C ALA A 14 -6.57 5.77 -12.19
N ALA A 15 -5.65 6.47 -12.86
CA ALA A 15 -4.21 6.40 -12.59
C ALA A 15 -3.72 7.40 -11.50
N ALA A 16 -4.61 8.25 -10.98
CA ALA A 16 -4.25 9.38 -10.12
C ALA A 16 -3.88 9.11 -8.64
N PRO A 17 -4.19 7.97 -7.98
CA PRO A 17 -3.96 7.87 -6.54
C PRO A 17 -2.47 7.69 -6.17
N ALA A 18 -1.71 6.96 -6.98
CA ALA A 18 -0.30 6.67 -6.70
C ALA A 18 0.61 7.89 -6.94
N THR A 19 0.33 8.68 -7.98
CA THR A 19 1.08 9.91 -8.28
C THR A 19 0.82 10.99 -7.22
N SER A 20 -0.44 11.13 -6.76
CA SER A 20 -0.80 12.08 -5.68
C SER A 20 -0.03 11.78 -4.39
N HIS A 21 0.05 10.50 -4.00
CA HIS A 21 0.76 10.10 -2.78
C HIS A 21 2.27 10.36 -2.86
N LEU A 22 2.90 10.11 -4.01
CA LEU A 22 4.33 10.40 -4.20
C LEU A 22 4.60 11.91 -4.05
N GLU A 23 3.79 12.76 -4.69
CA GLU A 23 3.92 14.23 -4.60
C GLU A 23 3.73 14.75 -3.16
N GLU A 24 2.79 14.17 -2.42
CA GLU A 24 2.55 14.48 -1.01
C GLU A 24 3.76 14.14 -0.14
N VAL A 25 4.34 12.94 -0.31
CA VAL A 25 5.52 12.50 0.45
C VAL A 25 6.75 13.34 0.07
N GLU A 26 6.91 13.71 -1.19
CA GLU A 26 7.98 14.63 -1.61
C GLU A 26 7.85 16.00 -0.93
N LYS A 27 6.61 16.50 -0.80
CA LYS A 27 6.35 17.75 -0.08
C LYS A 27 6.77 17.62 1.38
N VAL A 28 6.42 16.50 2.04
CA VAL A 28 6.85 16.23 3.42
C VAL A 28 8.38 16.19 3.53
N SER A 29 9.08 15.49 2.63
CA SER A 29 10.56 15.47 2.63
C SER A 29 11.15 16.88 2.49
N ARG A 30 10.63 17.70 1.56
CA ARG A 30 11.06 19.10 1.40
C ARG A 30 10.83 19.93 2.66
N ASP A 31 9.68 19.76 3.31
CA ASP A 31 9.35 20.50 4.53
C ASP A 31 10.20 20.04 5.73
N LEU A 32 10.53 18.75 5.83
CA LEU A 32 11.46 18.21 6.84
C LEU A 32 12.89 18.72 6.67
N ARG A 33 13.39 18.81 5.43
CA ARG A 33 14.72 19.40 5.16
C ARG A 33 14.78 20.86 5.55
N LYS A 34 13.75 21.66 5.21
CA LYS A 34 13.66 23.06 5.64
C LYS A 34 13.61 23.18 7.17
N LEU A 35 12.89 22.28 7.83
CA LEU A 35 12.84 22.25 9.29
C LEU A 35 14.23 21.95 9.85
N LEU A 36 14.95 20.98 9.30
CA LEU A 36 16.31 20.63 9.72
C LEU A 36 17.28 21.81 9.54
N ASP A 37 17.25 22.49 8.40
CA ASP A 37 18.05 23.70 8.14
C ASP A 37 17.74 24.80 9.18
N GLY A 38 16.44 24.98 9.50
CA GLY A 38 16.00 25.89 10.55
C GLY A 38 16.48 25.50 11.95
N CYS A 39 16.61 24.19 12.23
CA CYS A 39 17.12 23.69 13.50
C CYS A 39 18.58 24.06 13.73
N GLU A 40 19.39 24.07 12.67
CA GLU A 40 20.80 24.49 12.75
C GLU A 40 20.94 25.97 13.14
N GLY A 41 20.05 26.83 12.61
CA GLY A 41 19.99 28.25 12.96
C GLY A 41 19.44 28.52 14.36
N ALA A 42 18.49 27.70 14.84
CA ALA A 42 17.76 27.92 16.08
C ALA A 42 18.47 27.39 17.35
N ARG A 43 19.61 26.70 17.23
CA ARG A 43 20.33 26.06 18.36
C ARG A 43 19.41 25.19 19.23
N LEU A 44 18.55 24.41 18.58
CA LEU A 44 17.66 23.49 19.28
C LEU A 44 18.44 22.45 20.08
N LYS A 45 17.76 21.84 21.06
CA LYS A 45 18.32 20.72 21.83
C LYS A 45 18.76 19.62 20.88
N ALA A 46 19.95 19.06 21.10
CA ALA A 46 20.55 18.04 20.23
C ALA A 46 19.61 16.86 19.93
N ASP A 47 18.79 16.45 20.92
CA ASP A 47 17.82 15.36 20.76
C ASP A 47 16.75 15.66 19.69
N VAL A 48 16.27 16.91 19.62
CA VAL A 48 15.23 17.32 18.66
C VAL A 48 15.80 17.34 17.24
N LYS A 49 17.04 17.83 17.08
CA LYS A 49 17.73 17.79 15.79
C LYS A 49 17.89 16.34 15.31
N ALA A 50 18.39 15.45 16.18
CA ALA A 50 18.61 14.05 15.85
C ALA A 50 17.30 13.32 15.46
N GLN A 51 16.18 13.65 16.10
CA GLN A 51 14.86 13.12 15.73
C GLN A 51 14.42 13.57 14.33
N ILE A 52 14.62 14.84 14.00
CA ILE A 52 14.26 15.40 12.68
C ILE A 52 15.17 14.83 11.58
N GLU A 53 16.47 14.67 11.86
CA GLU A 53 17.42 13.99 10.97
C GLU A 53 16.98 12.55 10.69
N SER A 54 16.59 11.82 11.73
CA SER A 54 16.11 10.42 11.60
C SER A 54 14.84 10.35 10.75
N LEU A 55 13.88 11.24 11.00
CA LEU A 55 12.62 11.27 10.24
C LEU A 55 12.86 11.65 8.78
N THR A 56 13.78 12.57 8.51
CA THR A 56 14.19 12.95 7.16
C THR A 56 14.78 11.75 6.43
N ALA A 57 15.70 11.02 7.07
CA ALA A 57 16.34 9.83 6.50
C ALA A 57 15.33 8.70 6.19
N TRP A 58 14.38 8.45 7.09
CA TRP A 58 13.33 7.46 6.84
C TRP A 58 12.39 7.88 5.70
N THR A 59 12.05 9.16 5.62
CA THR A 59 11.20 9.70 4.55
C THR A 59 11.89 9.60 3.19
N ASP A 60 13.19 9.91 3.12
CA ASP A 60 13.96 9.77 1.88
C ASP A 60 14.05 8.29 1.45
N THR A 61 14.28 7.37 2.40
CA THR A 61 14.27 5.92 2.11
C THR A 61 12.90 5.46 1.59
N TYR A 62 11.82 6.00 2.15
CA TYR A 62 10.46 5.67 1.72
C TYR A 62 10.18 6.22 0.31
N LEU A 63 10.63 7.43 -0.02
CA LEU A 63 10.55 8.00 -1.37
C LEU A 63 11.29 7.15 -2.40
N ASP A 64 12.48 6.67 -2.09
CA ASP A 64 13.22 5.76 -2.97
C ASP A 64 12.42 4.48 -3.24
N GLY A 65 11.78 3.93 -2.19
CA GLY A 65 10.89 2.79 -2.29
C GLY A 65 9.67 3.05 -3.18
N LEU A 66 8.99 4.19 -3.01
CA LEU A 66 7.85 4.58 -3.85
C LEU A 66 8.25 4.72 -5.32
N ASN A 67 9.37 5.37 -5.60
CA ASN A 67 9.92 5.49 -6.96
C ASN A 67 10.25 4.12 -7.57
N ALA A 68 10.78 3.19 -6.78
CA ALA A 68 11.07 1.84 -7.24
C ALA A 68 9.78 1.07 -7.57
N VAL A 69 8.74 1.17 -6.73
CA VAL A 69 7.43 0.58 -6.99
C VAL A 69 6.80 1.16 -8.25
N GLN A 70 6.83 2.49 -8.44
CA GLN A 70 6.33 3.14 -9.64
C GLN A 70 7.04 2.62 -10.91
N LYS A 71 8.37 2.48 -10.88
CA LYS A 71 9.11 1.91 -12.02
C LYS A 71 8.73 0.45 -12.29
N LEU A 72 8.51 -0.34 -11.23
CA LEU A 72 8.08 -1.73 -11.34
C LEU A 72 6.67 -1.83 -11.95
N THR A 73 5.73 -0.96 -11.56
CA THR A 73 4.37 -0.96 -12.12
C THR A 73 4.34 -0.45 -13.56
N GLU A 74 5.11 0.58 -13.89
CA GLU A 74 5.14 1.16 -15.24
C GLU A 74 5.87 0.27 -16.25
N ASN A 75 7.02 -0.31 -15.87
CA ASN A 75 7.94 -0.95 -16.82
C ASN A 75 8.22 -2.43 -16.51
N GLY A 76 7.89 -2.91 -15.31
CA GLY A 76 8.29 -4.25 -14.85
C GLY A 76 7.68 -5.37 -15.69
N LEU A 77 6.38 -5.30 -16.00
CA LEU A 77 5.71 -6.30 -16.81
C LEU A 77 6.25 -6.35 -18.24
N GLY A 78 6.48 -5.17 -18.85
CA GLY A 78 7.10 -5.06 -20.16
C GLY A 78 8.50 -5.69 -20.20
N THR A 79 9.32 -5.38 -19.18
CA THR A 79 10.67 -5.95 -19.03
C THR A 79 10.64 -7.48 -18.90
N LEU A 80 9.67 -8.04 -18.17
CA LEU A 80 9.50 -9.49 -18.07
C LEU A 80 9.08 -10.13 -19.40
N HIS A 81 8.19 -9.49 -20.16
CA HIS A 81 7.82 -9.96 -21.50
C HIS A 81 8.98 -9.90 -22.50
N ASP A 82 9.80 -8.85 -22.44
CA ASP A 82 10.95 -8.75 -23.33
C ASP A 82 12.02 -9.79 -22.98
N ALA A 83 12.31 -10.00 -21.69
CA ALA A 83 13.17 -11.10 -21.26
C ALA A 83 12.62 -12.48 -21.66
N GLN A 84 11.29 -12.68 -21.63
CA GLN A 84 10.66 -13.92 -22.09
C GLN A 84 10.90 -14.16 -23.59
N LYS A 85 10.75 -13.13 -24.42
CA LYS A 85 11.00 -13.21 -25.87
C LYS A 85 12.47 -13.54 -26.15
N GLU A 86 13.40 -12.83 -25.49
CA GLU A 86 14.84 -13.06 -25.68
C GLU A 86 15.26 -14.47 -25.24
N LEU A 87 14.72 -14.98 -24.13
CA LEU A 87 14.96 -16.36 -23.70
C LEU A 87 14.40 -17.38 -24.69
N ALA A 88 13.24 -17.10 -25.29
CA ALA A 88 12.66 -17.98 -26.31
C ALA A 88 13.51 -18.01 -27.59
N LEU A 89 14.01 -16.86 -28.05
CA LEU A 89 14.93 -16.76 -29.18
C LEU A 89 16.25 -17.48 -28.92
N CYS A 90 16.81 -17.31 -27.72
CA CYS A 90 18.01 -18.05 -27.30
C CYS A 90 17.80 -19.57 -27.35
N LEU A 91 16.64 -20.04 -26.89
CA LEU A 91 16.32 -21.47 -26.89
C LEU A 91 16.15 -22.00 -28.32
N GLU A 92 15.44 -21.27 -29.18
CA GLU A 92 15.27 -21.62 -30.59
C GLU A 92 16.62 -21.73 -31.30
N GLU A 93 17.53 -20.78 -31.06
CA GLU A 93 18.87 -20.83 -31.64
C GLU A 93 19.67 -22.04 -31.15
N TYR A 94 19.60 -22.39 -29.86
CA TYR A 94 20.30 -23.56 -29.33
C TYR A 94 19.78 -24.87 -29.92
N LEU A 95 18.47 -24.98 -30.15
CA LEU A 95 17.86 -26.15 -30.79
C LEU A 95 18.19 -26.21 -32.28
N ARG A 96 18.17 -25.07 -32.99
CA ARG A 96 18.57 -24.98 -34.39
C ARG A 96 20.01 -25.44 -34.61
N LEU A 97 20.93 -25.00 -33.75
CA LEU A 97 22.34 -25.40 -33.80
C LEU A 97 22.56 -26.89 -33.51
N GLU A 98 21.69 -27.51 -32.70
CA GLU A 98 21.70 -28.97 -32.48
C GLU A 98 21.26 -29.72 -33.73
N ASP A 99 20.17 -29.28 -34.38
CA ASP A 99 19.63 -29.91 -35.59
C ASP A 99 20.55 -29.78 -36.81
N GLU A 100 21.25 -28.64 -36.96
CA GLU A 100 22.15 -28.38 -38.10
C GLU A 100 23.53 -29.05 -37.96
N GLY A 101 23.96 -29.38 -36.74
CA GLY A 101 25.32 -29.85 -36.45
C GLY A 101 25.58 -31.31 -36.81
N GLY A 102 24.54 -32.13 -37.01
CA GLY A 102 24.64 -33.57 -37.33
C GLY A 102 25.30 -34.45 -36.25
N ASN A 103 25.84 -33.83 -35.19
CA ASN A 103 26.44 -34.46 -34.02
C ASN A 103 25.50 -34.26 -32.83
N PRO A 104 25.42 -35.25 -31.91
CA PRO A 104 24.63 -35.10 -30.70
C PRO A 104 25.11 -33.91 -29.87
N ALA A 105 24.18 -33.22 -29.20
CA ALA A 105 24.50 -32.08 -28.35
C ALA A 105 25.61 -32.41 -27.36
N THR A 106 26.58 -31.50 -27.25
CA THR A 106 27.61 -31.62 -26.21
C THR A 106 26.96 -31.47 -24.83
N LYS A 107 27.58 -32.02 -23.79
CA LYS A 107 27.07 -31.87 -22.41
C LYS A 107 26.89 -30.41 -21.99
N ASP A 108 27.76 -29.53 -22.46
CA ASP A 108 27.70 -28.09 -22.19
C ASP A 108 26.49 -27.44 -22.90
N GLN A 109 26.25 -27.81 -24.15
CA GLN A 109 25.09 -27.34 -24.92
C GLN A 109 23.78 -27.81 -24.31
N GLN A 110 23.69 -29.09 -23.94
CA GLN A 110 22.54 -29.65 -23.24
C GLN A 110 22.27 -28.89 -21.93
N HIS A 111 23.31 -28.62 -21.14
CA HIS A 111 23.18 -27.85 -19.90
C HIS A 111 22.60 -26.46 -20.14
N ARG A 112 23.11 -25.71 -21.12
CA ARG A 112 22.59 -24.37 -21.46
C ARG A 112 21.14 -24.42 -21.93
N THR A 113 20.78 -25.38 -22.79
CA THR A 113 19.40 -25.59 -23.23
C THR A 113 18.46 -25.86 -22.05
N ASP A 114 18.88 -26.69 -21.10
CA ASP A 114 18.13 -26.99 -19.88
C ASP A 114 18.00 -25.75 -18.95
N GLU A 115 19.05 -24.94 -18.81
CA GLU A 115 19.01 -23.71 -18.02
C GLU A 115 18.07 -22.66 -18.62
N VAL A 116 18.16 -22.41 -19.93
CA VAL A 116 17.27 -21.46 -20.63
C VAL A 116 15.83 -21.96 -20.57
N SER A 117 15.59 -23.26 -20.78
CA SER A 117 14.26 -23.86 -20.64
C SER A 117 13.69 -23.69 -19.24
N ARG A 118 14.52 -23.84 -18.19
CA ARG A 118 14.12 -23.61 -16.80
C ARG A 118 13.81 -22.14 -16.54
N ALA A 119 14.64 -21.22 -17.05
CA ALA A 119 14.42 -19.78 -16.93
C ALA A 119 13.11 -19.36 -17.63
N LEU A 120 12.83 -19.89 -18.82
CA LEU A 120 11.58 -19.64 -19.56
C LEU A 120 10.35 -20.12 -18.78
N ARG A 121 10.41 -21.30 -18.16
CA ARG A 121 9.32 -21.76 -17.27
C ARG A 121 9.14 -20.83 -16.07
N ARG A 122 10.24 -20.36 -15.48
CA ARG A 122 10.19 -19.45 -14.33
C ARG A 122 9.57 -18.12 -14.70
N ILE A 123 9.95 -17.53 -15.84
CA ILE A 123 9.41 -16.24 -16.28
C ILE A 123 7.93 -16.35 -16.66
N ASN A 124 7.51 -17.46 -17.29
CA ASN A 124 6.09 -17.73 -17.57
C ASN A 124 5.22 -17.82 -16.32
N MET A 125 5.78 -18.29 -15.19
CA MET A 125 5.08 -18.26 -13.90
C MET A 125 5.16 -16.91 -13.20
N LEU A 126 6.26 -16.17 -13.40
CA LEU A 126 6.49 -14.88 -12.76
C LEU A 126 5.61 -13.78 -13.35
N ILE A 127 5.42 -13.76 -14.68
CA ILE A 127 4.58 -12.77 -15.37
C ILE A 127 3.19 -12.64 -14.73
N PRO A 128 2.36 -13.71 -14.59
CA PRO A 128 1.04 -13.59 -13.98
C PRO A 128 1.08 -13.27 -12.48
N ALA A 129 2.11 -13.73 -11.77
CA ALA A 129 2.30 -13.42 -10.35
C ALA A 129 2.66 -11.95 -10.14
N PHE A 130 3.51 -11.40 -11.02
CA PHE A 130 3.91 -10.01 -11.04
C PHE A 130 2.72 -9.13 -11.37
N ASP A 131 1.99 -9.47 -12.44
CA ASP A 131 0.77 -8.79 -12.83
C ASP A 131 -0.23 -8.76 -11.67
N SER A 132 -0.51 -9.90 -11.02
CA SER A 132 -1.43 -9.94 -9.86
C SER A 132 -0.96 -9.13 -8.64
N THR A 133 0.35 -8.98 -8.45
CA THR A 133 0.92 -8.30 -7.27
C THR A 133 0.98 -6.78 -7.45
N PHE A 134 1.17 -6.34 -8.70
CA PHE A 134 1.41 -4.95 -9.05
C PHE A 134 0.29 -4.32 -9.90
N ALA A 135 -0.70 -5.11 -10.34
CA ALA A 135 -1.95 -4.62 -10.89
C ALA A 135 -2.78 -4.01 -9.75
N ASP A 136 -2.64 -2.69 -9.63
CA ASP A 136 -3.52 -1.75 -8.91
C ASP A 136 -3.97 -2.15 -7.48
N PRO A 137 -3.37 -1.58 -6.42
CA PRO A 137 -3.91 -1.65 -5.06
C PRO A 137 -5.14 -0.73 -4.84
N GLY A 138 -5.83 -0.32 -5.90
CA GLY A 138 -6.86 0.72 -5.96
C GLY A 138 -8.21 0.43 -5.30
N GLN A 139 -8.26 -0.36 -4.24
CA GLN A 139 -9.40 -0.31 -3.33
C GLN A 139 -8.93 -0.57 -1.89
N PRO A 140 -8.76 0.48 -1.05
CA PRO A 140 -9.11 0.30 0.35
C PRO A 140 -10.53 -0.27 0.33
N ALA A 141 -10.73 -1.46 0.92
CA ALA A 141 -12.07 -1.93 1.20
C ALA A 141 -12.80 -0.76 1.87
N PRO A 142 -13.95 -0.30 1.34
CA PRO A 142 -14.70 0.74 2.03
C PRO A 142 -14.91 0.23 3.45
N ASP A 143 -14.48 1.01 4.46
CA ASP A 143 -14.84 0.74 5.84
C ASP A 143 -16.33 0.37 5.86
N PRO A 144 -16.73 -0.71 6.53
CA PRO A 144 -18.13 -1.10 6.58
C PRO A 144 -18.90 0.12 7.09
N VAL A 145 -19.67 0.73 6.18
CA VAL A 145 -20.54 1.85 6.49
C VAL A 145 -21.40 1.38 7.66
N PRO A 146 -21.41 2.07 8.81
CA PRO A 146 -22.33 1.74 9.89
C PRO A 146 -23.73 1.70 9.29
N GLU A 147 -24.37 0.53 9.39
CA GLU A 147 -25.72 0.29 8.89
C GLU A 147 -26.62 1.44 9.35
N PRO A 148 -27.32 2.15 8.44
CA PRO A 148 -28.13 3.29 8.83
C PRO A 148 -29.16 2.81 9.83
N ALA A 149 -29.12 3.41 11.03
CA ALA A 149 -30.04 3.12 12.11
C ALA A 149 -31.48 3.09 11.58
N GLN A 150 -32.14 1.96 11.79
CA GLN A 150 -33.55 1.79 11.41
C GLN A 150 -34.37 2.92 12.04
N PRO A 151 -35.34 3.51 11.30
CA PRO A 151 -36.10 4.63 11.79
C PRO A 151 -36.93 4.24 13.02
N GLU A 152 -36.63 4.90 14.13
CA GLU A 152 -37.37 4.83 15.39
C GLU A 152 -38.83 5.24 15.12
N VAL A 153 -39.76 4.32 15.35
CA VAL A 153 -41.20 4.58 15.21
C VAL A 153 -41.67 5.34 16.45
N PRO A 154 -42.18 6.58 16.35
CA PRO A 154 -42.65 7.32 17.50
C PRO A 154 -44.02 6.80 17.94
N SER A 155 -44.14 6.31 19.17
CA SER A 155 -45.45 6.05 19.79
C SER A 155 -45.68 7.04 20.94
N GLN A 156 -46.70 7.85 20.74
CA GLN A 156 -47.15 9.00 21.54
C GLN A 156 -47.67 8.65 22.95
N PRO A 157 -47.88 9.67 23.81
CA PRO A 157 -48.07 9.56 25.26
C PRO A 157 -49.54 9.38 25.67
N ASP A 158 -49.78 8.87 26.87
CA ASP A 158 -50.80 9.38 27.80
C ASP A 158 -50.65 8.69 29.17
N GLN A 159 -50.42 9.48 30.22
CA GLN A 159 -50.56 9.05 31.63
C GLN A 159 -52.06 9.05 32.02
N PRO A 160 -52.44 8.47 33.17
CA PRO A 160 -52.54 9.34 34.35
C PRO A 160 -52.15 8.69 35.68
N GLU A 161 -51.99 9.60 36.64
CA GLU A 161 -51.40 9.50 37.97
C GLU A 161 -52.13 8.59 38.97
N THR A 162 -51.35 7.93 39.84
CA THR A 162 -51.70 7.73 41.26
C THR A 162 -50.44 7.81 42.13
N SER A 163 -50.26 8.91 42.85
CA SER A 163 -49.34 9.09 43.99
C SER A 163 -50.02 8.60 45.30
N PRO A 164 -49.42 8.63 46.52
CA PRO A 164 -48.02 8.54 46.99
C PRO A 164 -47.85 7.58 48.21
N ASP A 165 -46.63 7.12 48.55
CA ASP A 165 -46.26 6.83 49.95
C ASP A 165 -44.73 6.91 50.15
N LEU A 166 -44.29 7.94 50.89
CA LEU A 166 -43.31 7.94 52.01
C LEU A 166 -42.18 6.85 51.95
N GLN A 167 -40.87 7.11 52.01
CA GLN A 167 -40.04 8.13 52.65
C GLN A 167 -38.59 8.02 52.11
N PRO A 168 -37.72 9.04 52.34
CA PRO A 168 -36.34 9.10 51.83
C PRO A 168 -35.34 8.47 52.80
N ASP A 169 -34.26 7.84 52.30
CA ASP A 169 -33.01 7.72 53.07
C ASP A 169 -31.78 7.49 52.15
N ILE A 170 -30.98 8.54 51.96
CA ILE A 170 -29.57 8.53 51.54
C ILE A 170 -28.86 9.19 52.74
N PRO A 171 -27.71 8.75 53.32
CA PRO A 171 -26.39 8.47 52.68
C PRO A 171 -25.57 7.35 53.46
N PRO A 172 -24.22 7.15 53.34
CA PRO A 172 -23.20 7.92 52.63
C PRO A 172 -22.16 7.15 51.78
N VAL A 173 -21.47 7.98 51.00
CA VAL A 173 -20.23 7.74 50.24
C VAL A 173 -19.06 7.43 51.19
N THR A 174 -18.23 6.46 50.82
CA THR A 174 -16.85 6.33 51.34
C THR A 174 -15.89 5.99 50.21
N GLN A 175 -15.02 6.93 49.86
CA GLN A 175 -13.72 6.64 49.22
C GLN A 175 -12.61 6.52 50.32
N PRO A 176 -11.31 6.41 49.98
CA PRO A 176 -10.50 5.21 50.16
C PRO A 176 -9.49 5.32 51.32
N GLU A 177 -9.20 4.24 52.05
CA GLU A 177 -8.07 4.22 52.99
C GLU A 177 -6.80 3.66 52.33
N MET A 178 -5.80 4.54 52.22
CA MET A 178 -4.39 4.17 52.12
C MET A 178 -3.96 3.41 53.37
N ARG A 179 -3.17 2.34 53.21
CA ARG A 179 -2.24 1.92 54.27
C ARG A 179 -0.93 1.39 53.72
N SER A 180 0.10 2.23 53.89
CA SER A 180 1.50 1.84 54.03
C SER A 180 1.70 0.90 55.23
N ASN A 181 2.53 -0.13 55.07
CA ASN A 181 3.70 -0.46 55.90
C ASN A 181 4.23 -1.83 55.45
N ALA A 182 5.46 -1.93 54.95
CA ALA A 182 6.72 -1.98 55.69
C ALA A 182 6.92 -3.32 56.43
N ALA A 183 7.71 -4.20 55.81
CA ALA A 183 8.76 -5.02 56.40
C ALA A 183 9.67 -5.52 55.27
#